data_AF-A0A6H9UWV6-F1
#
_entry.id   AF-A0A6H9UWV6-F1
#
_cell.length_a   1.000
_cell.length_b   1.000
_cell.length_c   1.000
_cell.angle_alpha   90.00
_cell.angle_beta   90.00
_cell.angle_gamma   90.00
#
_symmetry.space_group_name_H-M   'P 1'
#
loop_
_entity.id
_entity.type
_entity.pdbx_description
1 polymer ?
#
loop_
_entity_poly.entity_id
_entity_poly.type
_entity_poly.pdbx_seq_one_letter_code
_entity_poly.pdbx_strand_id
1 'polypeptide(L)'
;MTGYGVSPGLPCAPLARMTPPVIPDPEQAPGENPAHEVQRIRPALAEVTAQLSTLADGGRASADACGDVAADPLLAPVLAGLGASSLSMAAPAVAAVRGALARLTSEQCKNLAASALYAREPDAARATAQRMSRTFLPAGSEQREV
;
A
#
# COMPACT_ATOMS: atom_id res chain seq x y z
N MET A 1 -20.16 -31.31 5.95
CA MET A 1 -19.71 -29.91 5.95
C MET A 1 -19.80 -29.42 4.52
N THR A 2 -20.76 -28.55 4.22
CA THR A 2 -21.02 -28.05 2.87
C THR A 2 -20.33 -26.69 2.75
N GLY A 3 -19.48 -26.50 1.74
CA GLY A 3 -18.80 -25.24 1.48
C GLY A 3 -18.89 -24.90 -0.01
N TYR A 4 -19.07 -23.62 -0.32
CA TYR A 4 -19.00 -23.12 -1.69
C TYR A 4 -17.54 -22.80 -2.01
N GLY A 5 -16.99 -23.45 -3.03
CA GLY A 5 -15.66 -23.13 -3.52
C GLY A 5 -15.63 -21.73 -4.12
N VAL A 6 -14.83 -20.83 -3.54
CA VAL A 6 -14.64 -19.45 -4.03
C VAL A 6 -13.38 -19.30 -4.88
N SER A 7 -12.55 -20.35 -4.94
CA SER A 7 -11.29 -20.39 -5.70
C SER A 7 -11.14 -21.76 -6.39
N PRO A 8 -10.54 -21.82 -7.60
CA PRO A 8 -10.24 -23.08 -8.25
C PRO A 8 -9.12 -23.84 -7.52
N GLY A 9 -9.18 -25.18 -7.53
CA GLY A 9 -8.15 -26.06 -6.98
C GLY A 9 -8.67 -27.09 -5.98
N LEU A 10 -7.86 -28.13 -5.74
CA LEU A 10 -8.09 -29.14 -4.71
C LEU A 10 -7.09 -28.92 -3.56
N PRO A 11 -7.55 -28.55 -2.35
CA PRO A 11 -6.66 -28.41 -1.21
C PRO A 11 -6.24 -29.79 -0.68
N CYS A 12 -4.95 -30.09 -0.72
CA CYS A 12 -4.36 -31.31 -0.18
C CYS A 12 -3.20 -30.98 0.79
N ALA A 13 -3.49 -30.19 1.82
CA ALA A 13 -2.53 -29.78 2.84
C ALA A 13 -3.09 -29.97 4.26
N PRO A 14 -2.23 -30.05 5.29
CA PRO A 14 -2.68 -30.05 6.68
C PRO A 14 -3.55 -28.83 6.98
N LEU A 15 -4.61 -29.02 7.78
CA LEU A 15 -5.46 -27.93 8.23
C LEU A 15 -4.64 -27.02 9.17
N ALA A 16 -4.29 -25.83 8.68
CA ALA A 16 -3.69 -24.80 9.52
C ALA A 16 -4.79 -24.12 10.36
N ARG A 17 -4.63 -24.14 11.68
CA ARG A 17 -5.49 -23.37 12.58
C ARG A 17 -4.91 -21.97 12.71
N MET A 18 -5.64 -20.97 12.24
CA MET A 18 -5.24 -19.57 12.40
C MET A 18 -5.18 -19.23 13.89
N THR A 19 -4.12 -18.55 14.32
CA THR A 19 -4.01 -18.00 15.67
C THR A 19 -5.25 -17.13 15.93
N PRO A 20 -5.89 -17.21 17.11
CA PRO A 20 -6.96 -16.30 17.46
C PRO A 20 -6.49 -14.85 17.30
N PRO A 21 -7.38 -13.93 16.90
CA PRO A 21 -7.01 -12.54 16.73
C PRO A 21 -6.39 -12.01 18.02
N VAL A 22 -5.33 -11.21 17.88
CA VAL A 22 -4.80 -10.44 19.01
C VAL A 22 -5.89 -9.48 19.46
N ILE A 23 -6.37 -9.66 20.68
CA ILE A 23 -7.30 -8.71 21.30
C ILE A 23 -6.44 -7.66 22.02
N PRO A 24 -6.59 -6.36 21.69
CA PRO A 24 -5.89 -5.31 22.40
C PRO A 24 -6.21 -5.39 23.90
N ASP A 25 -5.18 -5.26 24.73
CA ASP A 25 -5.38 -5.15 26.17
C ASP A 25 -6.20 -3.88 26.47
N PRO A 26 -7.38 -3.99 27.11
CA PRO A 26 -8.21 -2.83 27.41
C PRO A 26 -7.52 -1.82 28.35
N GLU A 27 -6.53 -2.25 29.13
CA GLU A 27 -5.73 -1.38 29.99
C GLU A 27 -4.64 -0.61 29.20
N GLN A 28 -4.39 -1.00 27.94
CA GLN A 28 -3.43 -0.36 27.04
C GLN A 28 -4.12 0.55 26.02
N ALA A 29 -5.06 1.38 26.48
CA ALA A 29 -5.67 2.38 25.63
C ALA A 29 -4.64 3.43 25.13
N PRO A 30 -4.85 4.02 23.94
CA PRO A 30 -4.02 5.11 23.46
C PRO A 30 -3.99 6.25 24.48
N GLY A 31 -2.79 6.73 24.84
CA GLY A 31 -2.64 7.92 25.67
C GLY A 31 -3.02 9.20 24.93
N GLU A 32 -3.13 10.31 25.67
CA GLU A 32 -3.53 11.62 25.12
C GLU A 32 -2.47 12.29 24.22
N ASN A 33 -1.23 11.79 24.23
CA ASN A 33 -0.11 12.38 23.47
C ASN A 33 0.21 11.55 22.21
N PRO A 34 -0.16 12.02 21.00
CA PRO A 34 0.07 11.28 19.76
C PRO A 34 1.54 11.01 19.47
N ALA A 35 2.44 11.96 19.78
CA ALA A 35 3.86 11.80 19.51
C ALA A 35 4.48 10.69 20.37
N HIS A 36 4.01 10.56 21.61
CA HIS A 36 4.40 9.48 22.50
C HIS A 36 3.89 8.13 21.99
N GLU A 37 2.64 8.04 21.53
CA GLU A 37 2.08 6.81 20.97
C GLU A 37 2.79 6.35 19.70
N VAL A 38 3.11 7.27 18.79
CA VAL A 38 3.91 6.97 17.59
C VAL A 38 5.26 6.38 17.97
N GLN A 39 5.92 6.95 18.99
CA GLN A 39 7.19 6.42 19.46
C GLN A 39 7.04 5.04 20.12
N ARG A 40 5.97 4.82 20.88
CA ARG A 40 5.64 3.54 21.54
C ARG A 40 5.49 2.40 20.53
N ILE A 41 4.79 2.64 19.41
CA ILE A 41 4.50 1.59 18.41
C ILE A 41 5.60 1.39 17.37
N ARG A 42 6.55 2.33 17.26
CA ARG A 42 7.63 2.30 16.26
C ARG A 42 8.41 0.97 16.18
N PRO A 43 8.82 0.31 17.28
CA PRO A 43 9.55 -0.96 17.18
C PRO A 43 8.68 -2.08 16.61
N ALA A 44 7.42 -2.21 17.06
CA ALA A 44 6.49 -3.20 16.54
C ALA A 44 6.21 -2.97 15.04
N LEU A 45 6.04 -1.70 14.64
CA LEU A 45 5.87 -1.33 13.24
C LEU A 45 7.08 -1.73 12.39
N ALA A 46 8.30 -1.49 12.89
CA ALA A 46 9.53 -1.88 12.21
C ALA A 46 9.64 -3.40 12.04
N GLU A 47 9.27 -4.17 13.07
CA GLU A 47 9.27 -5.64 13.01
C GLU A 47 8.26 -6.18 11.98
N VAL A 48 7.02 -5.70 12.03
CA VAL A 48 5.98 -6.08 11.06
C VAL A 48 6.40 -5.74 9.65
N THR A 49 7.00 -4.56 9.44
CA THR A 49 7.52 -4.15 8.13
C THR A 49 8.59 -5.11 7.64
N ALA A 50 9.55 -5.50 8.49
CA ALA A 50 10.61 -6.42 8.11
C ALA A 50 10.09 -7.83 7.77
N GLN A 51 9.10 -8.32 8.53
CA GLN A 51 8.45 -9.61 8.26
C GLN A 51 7.71 -9.59 6.91
N LEU A 52 6.96 -8.53 6.63
CA LEU A 52 6.24 -8.36 5.36
C LEU A 52 7.22 -8.28 4.17
N SER A 53 8.31 -7.51 4.29
CA SER A 53 9.33 -7.44 3.23
C SER A 53 9.97 -8.79 2.96
N THR A 54 10.32 -9.55 4.00
CA THR A 54 10.91 -10.89 3.86
C THR A 54 9.98 -11.87 3.14
N LEU A 55 8.66 -11.78 3.38
CA LEU A 55 7.67 -12.61 2.70
C LEU A 55 7.51 -12.21 1.23
N ALA A 56 7.54 -10.92 0.93
CA ALA A 56 7.46 -10.39 -0.43
C ALA A 56 8.71 -10.77 -1.26
N ASP A 57 9.92 -10.56 -0.73
CA ASP A 57 11.18 -10.87 -1.42
C ASP A 57 11.33 -12.37 -1.73
N GLY A 58 10.79 -13.23 -0.87
CA GLY A 58 10.79 -14.69 -1.09
C GLY A 58 9.80 -15.18 -2.15
N GLY A 59 9.04 -14.28 -2.80
CA GLY A 59 7.99 -14.63 -3.76
C GLY A 59 6.80 -15.39 -3.15
N ARG A 60 6.71 -15.40 -1.81
CA ARG A 60 5.66 -16.09 -1.06
C ARG A 60 4.42 -15.23 -0.85
N ALA A 61 4.52 -13.93 -1.11
CA ALA A 61 3.43 -12.97 -1.05
C ALA A 61 3.60 -11.91 -2.14
N SER A 62 2.49 -11.49 -2.74
CA SER A 62 2.42 -10.27 -3.54
C SER A 62 2.20 -9.06 -2.63
N ALA A 63 2.89 -7.96 -2.91
CA ALA A 63 2.57 -6.69 -2.30
C ALA A 63 1.39 -6.08 -3.08
N ASP A 64 0.19 -6.22 -2.54
CA ASP A 64 -1.01 -5.64 -3.12
C ASP A 64 -1.39 -4.39 -2.31
N ALA A 65 -1.52 -3.24 -2.98
CA ALA A 65 -1.88 -2.01 -2.30
C ALA A 65 -3.39 -1.78 -2.37
N CYS A 66 -4.01 -1.55 -1.22
CA CYS A 66 -5.42 -1.22 -1.10
C CYS A 66 -5.62 0.14 -0.40
N GLY A 67 -6.75 0.78 -0.69
CA GLY A 67 -7.15 2.04 -0.05
C GLY A 67 -6.83 3.29 -0.87
N ASP A 68 -7.03 4.45 -0.26
CA ASP A 68 -7.04 5.75 -0.96
C ASP A 68 -5.71 6.09 -1.64
N VAL A 69 -4.60 5.62 -1.08
CA VAL A 69 -3.27 5.81 -1.69
C VAL A 69 -3.14 5.04 -3.01
N ALA A 70 -3.75 3.85 -3.11
CA ALA A 70 -3.79 3.07 -4.35
C ALA A 70 -4.73 3.72 -5.39
N ALA A 71 -5.73 4.47 -4.92
CA ALA A 71 -6.68 5.21 -5.75
C ALA A 71 -6.14 6.58 -6.22
N ASP A 72 -5.06 7.10 -5.63
CA ASP A 72 -4.44 8.38 -6.01
C ASP A 72 -3.58 8.21 -7.28
N PRO A 73 -3.94 8.86 -8.42
CA PRO A 73 -3.19 8.77 -9.67
C PRO A 73 -1.75 9.31 -9.57
N LEU A 74 -1.45 10.18 -8.60
CA LEU A 74 -0.11 10.71 -8.36
C LEU A 74 0.76 9.78 -7.53
N LEU A 75 0.15 8.89 -6.72
CA LEU A 75 0.87 7.95 -5.84
C LEU A 75 0.89 6.52 -6.40
N ALA A 76 -0.06 6.13 -7.23
CA ALA A 76 -0.09 4.81 -7.86
C ALA A 76 1.20 4.46 -8.65
N PRO A 77 1.83 5.36 -9.43
CA PRO A 77 3.10 5.06 -10.09
C PRO A 77 4.25 4.80 -9.10
N VAL A 78 4.21 5.45 -7.94
CA VAL A 78 5.20 5.28 -6.87
C VAL A 78 5.03 3.90 -6.23
N LEU A 79 3.79 3.49 -5.95
CA LEU A 79 3.48 2.15 -5.47
C LEU A 79 3.91 1.06 -6.46
N ALA A 80 3.66 1.25 -7.76
CA ALA A 80 4.14 0.35 -8.80
C ALA A 80 5.69 0.27 -8.83
N GLY A 81 6.37 1.40 -8.61
CA GLY A 81 7.83 1.48 -8.51
C GLY A 81 8.42 0.80 -7.27
N LEU A 82 7.65 0.78 -6.17
CA LEU A 82 7.98 0.06 -4.93
C LEU A 82 7.74 -1.45 -5.04
N GLY A 83 7.16 -1.94 -6.14
CA GLY A 83 6.92 -3.36 -6.37
C GLY A 83 5.48 -3.81 -6.14
N ALA A 84 4.52 -2.89 -6.03
CA ALA A 84 3.12 -3.28 -5.96
C ALA A 84 2.69 -4.00 -7.25
N SER A 85 2.29 -5.25 -7.13
CA SER A 85 1.87 -6.10 -8.25
C SER A 85 0.38 -6.01 -8.55
N SER A 86 -0.41 -5.58 -7.56
CA SER A 86 -1.84 -5.32 -7.70
C SER A 86 -2.23 -4.05 -6.95
N LEU A 87 -3.17 -3.30 -7.51
CA LEU A 87 -3.79 -2.14 -6.88
C LEU A 87 -5.30 -2.36 -6.81
N SER A 88 -5.86 -2.27 -5.62
CA SER A 88 -7.31 -2.41 -5.38
C SER A 88 -7.91 -1.07 -4.98
N MET A 89 -9.01 -0.70 -5.64
CA MET A 89 -9.69 0.59 -5.45
C MET A 89 -11.15 0.54 -5.90
N ALA A 90 -11.93 1.55 -5.50
CA ALA A 90 -13.28 1.75 -6.01
C ALA A 90 -13.28 2.02 -7.52
N ALA A 91 -14.31 1.52 -8.22
CA ALA A 91 -14.42 1.63 -9.68
C ALA A 91 -14.19 3.05 -10.27
N PRO A 92 -14.65 4.15 -9.64
CA PRO A 92 -14.41 5.50 -10.16
C PRO A 92 -12.93 5.89 -10.27
N ALA A 93 -12.05 5.35 -9.42
CA ALA A 93 -10.64 5.68 -9.40
C ALA A 93 -9.82 4.95 -10.48
N VAL A 94 -10.34 3.82 -10.99
CA VAL A 94 -9.60 2.91 -11.90
C VAL A 94 -9.16 3.61 -13.18
N ALA A 95 -10.01 4.45 -13.78
CA ALA A 95 -9.71 5.12 -15.04
C ALA A 95 -8.56 6.12 -14.88
N ALA A 96 -8.57 6.93 -13.81
CA ALA A 96 -7.55 7.92 -13.55
C ALA A 96 -6.19 7.27 -13.23
N VAL A 97 -6.18 6.23 -12.39
CA VAL A 97 -4.95 5.50 -12.05
C VAL A 97 -4.37 4.76 -13.26
N ARG A 98 -5.21 4.11 -14.08
CA ARG A 98 -4.76 3.47 -15.33
C ARG A 98 -4.16 4.49 -16.28
N GLY A 99 -4.80 5.66 -16.42
CA GLY A 99 -4.32 6.75 -17.27
C GLY A 99 -2.97 7.30 -16.81
N ALA A 100 -2.74 7.35 -15.50
CA ALA A 100 -1.44 7.73 -14.94
C ALA A 100 -0.37 6.68 -15.23
N LEU A 101 -0.61 5.41 -14.89
CA LEU A 101 0.36 4.32 -15.09
C LEU A 101 0.72 4.13 -16.57
N ALA A 102 -0.24 4.29 -17.48
CA ALA A 102 -0.01 4.13 -18.92
C ALA A 102 0.97 5.17 -19.52
N ARG A 103 1.23 6.27 -18.82
CA ARG A 103 2.12 7.36 -19.26
C ARG A 103 3.54 7.24 -18.75
N LEU A 104 3.80 6.33 -17.81
CA LEU A 104 5.11 6.14 -17.19
C LEU A 104 5.69 4.78 -17.55
N THR A 105 7.01 4.74 -17.71
CA THR A 105 7.76 3.48 -17.82
C THR A 105 8.01 2.89 -16.44
N SER A 106 8.30 1.58 -16.38
CA SER A 106 8.69 0.91 -15.12
C SER A 106 9.92 1.58 -14.48
N GLU A 107 10.87 2.04 -15.28
CA GLU A 107 12.05 2.75 -14.78
C GLU A 107 11.70 4.10 -14.16
N GLN A 108 10.79 4.86 -14.77
CA GLN A 108 10.30 6.12 -14.20
C GLN A 108 9.56 5.88 -12.87
N CYS A 109 8.74 4.85 -12.78
CA CYS A 109 8.07 4.46 -11.54
C CYS A 109 9.09 4.13 -10.43
N LYS A 110 10.15 3.36 -10.74
CA LYS A 110 11.23 3.06 -9.79
C LYS A 110 11.99 4.31 -9.33
N ASN A 111 12.24 5.26 -10.23
CA ASN A 111 12.90 6.52 -9.89
C ASN A 111 12.03 7.41 -8.98
N LEU A 112 10.72 7.45 -9.21
CA LEU A 112 9.76 8.11 -8.33
C LEU A 112 9.74 7.48 -6.93
N ALA A 113 9.72 6.15 -6.86
CA ALA A 113 9.78 5.40 -5.62
C ALA A 113 11.06 5.66 -4.83
N ALA A 114 12.23 5.57 -5.47
CA ALA A 114 13.51 5.85 -4.84
C ALA A 114 13.56 7.28 -4.26
N SER A 115 13.05 8.26 -5.02
CA SER A 115 13.02 9.66 -4.58
C SER A 115 12.09 9.90 -3.39
N ALA A 116 10.94 9.21 -3.34
CA ALA A 116 10.04 9.26 -2.20
C ALA A 116 10.67 8.65 -0.93
N LEU A 117 11.45 7.56 -1.07
CA LEU A 117 12.14 6.90 0.04
C LEU A 117 13.26 7.73 0.66
N TYR A 118 13.84 8.69 -0.08
CA TYR A 118 14.86 9.60 0.46
C TYR A 118 14.30 10.64 1.45
N ALA A 119 12.97 10.83 1.50
CA ALA A 119 12.36 11.71 2.47
C ALA A 119 12.29 11.03 3.85
N ARG A 120 12.79 11.70 4.89
CA ARG A 120 12.79 11.18 6.27
C ARG A 120 11.42 11.19 6.95
N GLU A 121 10.51 12.03 6.46
CA GLU A 121 9.17 12.21 7.02
C GLU A 121 8.11 11.71 6.03
N PRO A 122 7.05 11.05 6.50
CA PRO A 122 6.03 10.45 5.63
C PRO A 122 5.29 11.50 4.80
N ASP A 123 5.00 12.67 5.36
CA ASP A 123 4.35 13.77 4.63
C ASP A 123 5.28 14.37 3.56
N ALA A 124 6.58 14.47 3.87
CA ALA A 124 7.59 14.92 2.91
C ALA A 124 7.79 13.90 1.78
N ALA A 125 7.69 12.61 2.07
CA ALA A 125 7.72 11.53 1.09
C ALA A 125 6.55 11.64 0.11
N ARG A 126 5.33 11.77 0.65
CA ARG A 126 4.10 11.96 -0.16
C ARG A 126 4.18 13.21 -1.02
N ALA A 127 4.53 14.35 -0.43
CA ALA A 127 4.64 15.62 -1.14
C ALA A 127 5.70 15.57 -2.26
N THR A 128 6.83 14.90 -2.01
CA THR A 128 7.88 14.72 -3.02
C THR A 128 7.41 13.83 -4.15
N ALA A 129 6.76 12.72 -3.83
CA ALA A 129 6.22 11.79 -4.80
C ALA A 129 5.18 12.47 -5.71
N GLN A 130 4.21 13.18 -5.12
CA GLN A 130 3.19 13.93 -5.86
C GLN A 130 3.80 15.02 -6.74
N ARG A 131 4.78 15.78 -6.22
CA ARG A 131 5.47 16.83 -6.98
C ARG A 131 6.17 16.27 -8.21
N MET A 132 6.86 15.14 -8.08
CA MET A 132 7.57 14.52 -9.20
C MET A 132 6.62 13.85 -10.20
N SER A 133 5.56 13.19 -9.73
CA SER A 133 4.53 12.59 -10.60
C SER A 133 3.84 13.65 -11.47
N ARG A 134 3.59 14.86 -10.93
CA ARG A 134 3.03 16.00 -11.68
C ARG A 134 3.93 16.49 -12.82
N THR A 135 5.23 16.19 -12.80
CA THR A 135 6.12 16.49 -13.95
C THR A 135 5.79 15.60 -15.15
N PHE A 136 5.28 14.39 -14.91
CA PHE A 136 4.95 13.40 -15.95
C PHE A 136 3.46 13.33 -16.26
N LEU A 137 2.62 13.77 -15.34
CA LEU A 137 1.17 13.75 -15.44
C LEU A 137 0.63 15.17 -15.57
N PRO A 138 -0.09 15.53 -16.66
CA PRO A 138 -0.75 16.82 -16.74
C PRO A 138 -1.78 16.93 -15.61
N ALA A 139 -2.08 18.16 -15.18
CA ALA A 139 -3.14 18.43 -14.22
C ALA A 139 -4.44 17.78 -14.74
N GLY A 140 -4.86 16.71 -14.08
CA GLY A 140 -6.12 16.03 -14.39
C GLY A 140 -7.24 17.03 -14.15
N SER A 141 -8.07 17.23 -15.17
CA SER A 141 -9.27 18.03 -15.17
C SER A 141 -10.03 17.94 -13.85
N GLU A 142 -10.29 19.10 -13.26
CA GLU A 142 -11.17 19.30 -12.11
C GLU A 142 -12.40 18.41 -12.19
N GLN A 143 -12.71 17.79 -11.05
CA GLN A 143 -13.91 17.00 -10.82
C GLN A 143 -15.14 17.82 -11.21
N ARG A 144 -15.78 17.46 -12.32
CA ARG A 144 -17.12 17.98 -12.66
C ARG A 144 -18.12 17.30 -11.75
N GLU A 145 -18.40 17.96 -10.63
CA GLU A 145 -19.53 17.75 -9.73
C GLU A 145 -20.84 17.74 -10.54
N VAL A 146 -21.70 16.75 -10.28
CA VAL A 146 -23.10 16.70 -10.74
C VAL A 146 -23.96 16.45 -9.51
#